data_AF-A0A1E2UQ94-F1
#
_entry.id   AF-A0A1E2UQ94-F1
#
_cell.length_a   1.000
_cell.length_b   1.000
_cell.length_c   1.000
_cell.angle_alpha   90.00
_cell.angle_beta   90.00
_cell.angle_gamma   90.00
#
_symmetry.space_group_name_H-M   'P 1'
#
loop_
_entity.id
_entity.type
_entity.pdbx_description
1 polymer ?
#
loop_
_entity_poly.entity_id
_entity_poly.type
_entity_poly.pdbx_seq_one_letter_code
_entity_poly.pdbx_strand_id
1 'polypeptide(L)'
;MFWQEEEDEERFVVPDNVLDLLFKIKCPTLPIDHAWALSQAIQQALPWFADEPNAGLHLIYGADSGNGWERPSGSDQLLYLSRRTPLILRLPNRRVEEAGALTGQTLDIDGHSLEIGKSHTRLLAMTTTLYCRHLIAVEDQSEDEFLQHSVEQLKALKLRFKKVLCGKGEQFDTPDGTLMTKSLMVAGLPLDDAVTLQEEGLGPLRTRGFGLFNPHKTV
;
A
#
# COMPACT_ATOMS: atom_id res chain seq x y z
N MET A 1 -25.89 -41.54 -20.58
CA MET A 1 -25.82 -40.32 -19.76
C MET A 1 -24.41 -39.80 -19.91
N PHE A 2 -24.21 -38.79 -20.75
CA PHE A 2 -22.91 -38.18 -21.01
C PHE A 2 -22.67 -37.16 -19.89
N TRP A 3 -21.76 -37.48 -18.97
CA TRP A 3 -21.21 -36.52 -18.03
C TRP A 3 -19.90 -36.02 -18.65
N GLN A 4 -19.89 -34.77 -19.09
CA GLN A 4 -18.65 -34.03 -19.31
C GLN A 4 -18.33 -33.41 -17.95
N GLU A 5 -17.29 -33.91 -17.30
CA GLU A 5 -16.64 -33.16 -16.22
C GLU A 5 -16.14 -31.86 -16.87
N GLU A 6 -16.58 -30.72 -16.34
CA GLU A 6 -16.03 -29.42 -16.71
C GLU A 6 -14.51 -29.50 -16.51
N GLU A 7 -13.77 -29.31 -17.60
CA GLU A 7 -12.31 -29.30 -17.60
C GLU A 7 -11.82 -28.42 -16.46
N ASP A 8 -10.89 -28.94 -15.66
CA ASP A 8 -10.22 -28.25 -14.56
C ASP A 8 -10.04 -26.76 -14.89
N GLU A 9 -10.85 -25.89 -14.25
CA GLU A 9 -10.63 -24.44 -14.32
C GLU A 9 -9.15 -24.21 -13.97
N GLU A 10 -8.38 -23.68 -14.93
CA GLU A 10 -6.97 -23.37 -14.73
C GLU A 10 -6.83 -22.56 -13.43
N ARG A 11 -6.33 -23.22 -12.37
CA ARG A 11 -6.20 -22.58 -11.07
C ARG A 11 -5.16 -21.48 -11.19
N PHE A 12 -5.61 -20.24 -11.23
CA PHE A 12 -4.74 -19.07 -11.26
C PHE A 12 -3.71 -19.15 -10.12
N VAL A 13 -2.42 -19.02 -10.47
CA VAL A 13 -1.31 -18.99 -9.53
C VAL A 13 -0.76 -17.56 -9.50
N VAL A 14 -0.64 -16.99 -8.30
CA VAL A 14 -0.03 -15.67 -8.14
C VAL A 14 1.45 -15.74 -8.53
N PRO A 15 1.92 -14.95 -9.52
CA PRO A 15 3.33 -14.88 -9.85
C PRO A 15 4.14 -14.30 -8.69
N ASP A 16 5.41 -14.67 -8.61
CA ASP A 16 6.35 -14.16 -7.61
C ASP A 16 7.19 -12.99 -8.14
N ASN A 17 6.74 -12.31 -9.21
CA ASN A 17 7.45 -11.18 -9.83
C ASN A 17 7.59 -10.01 -8.86
N VAL A 18 6.51 -9.66 -8.18
CA VAL A 18 6.41 -8.62 -7.16
C VAL A 18 5.77 -9.24 -5.92
N LEU A 19 6.30 -8.89 -4.75
CA LEU A 19 5.86 -9.45 -3.49
C LEU A 19 5.94 -8.42 -2.37
N ASP A 20 5.26 -8.71 -1.28
CA ASP A 20 5.38 -7.94 -0.05
C ASP A 20 6.51 -8.53 0.81
N LEU A 21 7.47 -7.69 1.19
CA LEU A 21 8.51 -7.99 2.17
C LEU A 21 8.14 -7.37 3.52
N LEU A 22 7.85 -8.22 4.50
CA LEU A 22 7.35 -7.81 5.80
C LEU A 22 8.43 -7.91 6.86
N PHE A 23 8.84 -6.77 7.42
CA PHE A 23 9.78 -6.68 8.53
C PHE A 23 9.03 -6.63 9.86
N LYS A 24 9.52 -7.40 10.84
CA LYS A 24 9.18 -7.12 12.24
C LYS A 24 9.74 -5.75 12.61
N ILE A 25 8.99 -4.96 13.36
CA ILE A 25 9.47 -3.69 13.88
C ILE A 25 9.28 -3.62 15.39
N LYS A 26 10.14 -2.84 16.06
CA LYS A 26 9.94 -2.39 17.43
C LYS A 26 9.97 -0.87 17.42
N CYS A 27 8.79 -0.30 17.57
CA CYS A 27 8.57 1.14 17.56
C CYS A 27 7.33 1.40 18.43
N PRO A 28 7.44 2.13 19.55
CA PRO A 28 6.30 2.40 20.42
C PRO A 28 5.28 3.33 19.76
N THR A 29 5.78 4.38 19.10
CA THR A 29 4.98 5.45 18.52
C THR A 29 5.60 5.98 17.24
N LEU A 30 4.75 6.43 16.31
CA LEU A 30 5.11 7.22 15.14
C LEU A 30 4.16 8.42 15.03
N PRO A 31 4.54 9.52 14.37
CA PRO A 31 3.58 10.52 13.93
C PRO A 31 2.48 9.91 13.05
N ILE A 32 1.26 10.46 13.09
CA ILE A 32 0.20 10.05 12.16
C ILE A 32 0.65 10.28 10.72
N ASP A 33 1.14 11.48 10.44
CA ASP A 33 1.71 11.84 9.15
C ASP A 33 3.22 11.53 9.10
N HIS A 34 3.56 10.24 9.14
CA HIS A 34 4.93 9.78 9.02
C HIS A 34 5.32 9.43 7.57
N ALA A 35 4.45 9.66 6.59
CA ALA A 35 4.63 9.15 5.23
C ALA A 35 5.96 9.63 4.61
N TRP A 36 6.24 10.92 4.75
CA TRP A 36 7.45 11.52 4.19
C TRP A 36 8.72 11.09 4.92
N ALA A 37 8.73 11.21 6.26
CA ALA A 37 9.87 10.85 7.10
C ALA A 37 10.22 9.36 6.98
N LEU A 38 9.22 8.48 7.00
CA LEU A 38 9.41 7.04 6.83
C LEU A 38 10.00 6.73 5.45
N SER A 39 9.44 7.31 4.39
CA SER A 39 9.96 7.12 3.04
C SER A 39 11.40 7.60 2.90
N GLN A 40 11.75 8.74 3.48
CA GLN A 40 13.12 9.27 3.42
C GLN A 40 14.10 8.35 4.14
N ALA A 41 13.76 7.89 5.34
CA ALA A 41 14.61 6.97 6.10
C ALA A 41 14.84 5.64 5.35
N ILE A 42 13.79 5.10 4.70
CA ILE A 42 13.92 3.92 3.85
C ILE A 42 14.80 4.18 2.63
N GLN A 43 14.63 5.31 1.94
CA GLN A 43 15.45 5.66 0.78
C GLN A 43 16.92 5.93 1.15
N GLN A 44 17.20 6.44 2.33
CA GLN A 44 18.57 6.59 2.82
C GLN A 44 19.23 5.22 3.04
N ALA A 45 18.50 4.26 3.60
CA ALA A 45 18.99 2.90 3.83
C ALA A 45 19.02 2.06 2.54
N LEU A 46 18.12 2.32 1.60
CA LEU A 46 17.98 1.64 0.31
C LEU A 46 17.91 2.69 -0.83
N PRO A 47 19.04 3.24 -1.29
CA PRO A 47 19.04 4.32 -2.28
C PRO A 47 18.32 3.99 -3.61
N TRP A 48 18.31 2.71 -4.00
CA TRP A 48 17.62 2.25 -5.20
C TRP A 48 16.09 2.30 -5.08
N PHE A 49 15.54 2.39 -3.87
CA PHE A 49 14.11 2.22 -3.62
C PHE A 49 13.25 3.29 -4.30
N ALA A 50 13.75 4.53 -4.40
CA ALA A 50 13.01 5.64 -4.99
C ALA A 50 12.78 5.46 -6.51
N ASP A 51 13.75 4.86 -7.20
CA ASP A 51 13.78 4.76 -8.66
C ASP A 51 13.34 3.38 -9.17
N GLU A 52 13.09 2.43 -8.27
CA GLU A 52 12.73 1.07 -8.63
C GLU A 52 11.26 0.96 -9.05
N PRO A 53 10.97 0.54 -10.29
CA PRO A 53 9.61 0.25 -10.72
C PRO A 53 8.99 -0.84 -9.83
N ASN A 54 7.70 -0.72 -9.54
CA ASN A 54 6.94 -1.63 -8.68
C ASN A 54 7.43 -1.69 -7.22
N ALA A 55 8.32 -0.78 -6.81
CA ALA A 55 8.59 -0.53 -5.40
C ALA A 55 7.48 0.34 -4.78
N GLY A 56 7.09 -0.02 -3.57
CA GLY A 56 6.04 0.65 -2.81
C GLY A 56 6.26 0.50 -1.31
N LEU A 57 6.00 1.58 -0.58
CA LEU A 57 6.03 1.58 0.88
C LEU A 57 4.60 1.50 1.39
N HIS A 58 4.23 0.48 2.17
CA HIS A 58 2.95 0.55 2.88
C HIS A 58 3.15 1.37 4.16
N LEU A 59 2.34 2.43 4.32
CA LEU A 59 2.32 3.19 5.57
C LEU A 59 1.91 2.31 6.76
N ILE A 60 2.41 2.68 7.93
CA ILE A 60 2.23 1.91 9.15
C ILE A 60 0.96 2.40 9.85
N TYR A 61 -0.09 1.58 9.84
CA TYR A 61 -1.34 1.90 10.51
C TYR A 61 -1.46 1.21 11.87
N GLY A 62 -1.93 1.95 12.87
CA GLY A 62 -2.41 1.42 14.15
C GLY A 62 -3.85 0.89 14.05
N ALA A 63 -4.50 0.63 15.19
CA ALA A 63 -5.96 0.44 15.18
C ALA A 63 -6.66 1.73 14.67
N ASP A 64 -7.80 1.61 13.99
CA ASP A 64 -8.64 2.78 13.66
C ASP A 64 -9.46 3.21 14.90
N SER A 65 -9.98 2.23 15.65
CA SER A 65 -10.59 2.39 16.97
C SER A 65 -10.66 1.03 17.68
N GLY A 66 -10.83 1.01 19.01
CA GLY A 66 -11.04 -0.22 19.78
C GLY A 66 -10.91 -0.03 21.30
N ASN A 67 -11.74 -0.71 22.08
CA ASN A 67 -11.74 -0.64 23.56
C ASN A 67 -11.83 0.78 24.15
N GLY A 68 -12.61 1.67 23.52
CA GLY A 68 -12.74 3.07 23.94
C GLY A 68 -11.59 3.98 23.50
N TRP A 69 -10.64 3.47 22.71
CA TRP A 69 -9.61 4.27 22.04
C TRP A 69 -10.07 4.62 20.62
N GLU A 70 -10.03 5.91 20.28
CA GLU A 70 -10.24 6.41 18.92
C GLU A 70 -8.90 6.89 18.37
N ARG A 71 -8.65 6.64 17.08
CA ARG A 71 -7.43 7.13 16.48
C ARG A 71 -7.41 8.67 16.52
N PRO A 72 -6.31 9.25 17.01
CA PRO A 72 -6.13 10.69 16.93
C PRO A 72 -6.11 11.18 15.46
N SER A 73 -6.59 12.39 15.20
CA SER A 73 -6.84 12.89 13.83
C SER A 73 -6.02 14.12 13.43
N GLY A 74 -5.27 14.74 14.34
CA GLY A 74 -4.37 15.85 14.02
C GLY A 74 -2.99 15.37 13.57
N SER A 75 -2.35 16.06 12.62
CA SER A 75 -1.03 15.69 12.08
C SER A 75 0.06 15.59 13.15
N ASP A 76 0.01 16.45 14.17
CA ASP A 76 0.93 16.46 15.33
C ASP A 76 0.70 15.33 16.35
N GLN A 77 -0.29 14.46 16.12
CA GLN A 77 -0.63 13.41 17.07
C GLN A 77 0.07 12.09 16.74
N LEU A 78 0.26 11.26 17.77
CA LEU A 78 1.04 10.03 17.68
C LEU A 78 0.14 8.80 17.48
N LEU A 79 0.54 7.95 16.55
CA LEU A 79 0.09 6.56 16.40
C LEU A 79 0.81 5.68 17.41
N TYR A 80 0.06 4.97 18.24
CA TYR A 80 0.60 3.91 19.10
C TYR A 80 0.54 2.57 18.37
N LEU A 81 1.69 1.93 18.23
CA LEU A 81 1.80 0.71 17.44
C LEU A 81 1.70 -0.54 18.31
N SER A 82 0.98 -1.53 17.80
CA SER A 82 0.99 -2.86 18.40
C SER A 82 2.32 -3.55 18.11
N ARG A 83 2.75 -4.47 18.98
CA ARG A 83 3.93 -5.31 18.74
C ARG A 83 3.82 -6.22 17.50
N ARG A 84 2.63 -6.31 16.88
CA ARG A 84 2.36 -7.15 15.72
C ARG A 84 2.35 -6.37 14.41
N THR A 85 2.39 -5.04 14.46
CA THR A 85 2.38 -4.21 13.25
C THR A 85 3.73 -4.35 12.55
N PRO A 86 3.78 -4.80 11.28
CA PRO A 86 5.02 -4.88 10.52
C PRO A 86 5.26 -3.60 9.70
N LEU A 87 6.51 -3.38 9.31
CA LEU A 87 6.84 -2.54 8.15
C LEU A 87 6.72 -3.42 6.90
N ILE A 88 6.08 -2.93 5.84
CA ILE A 88 5.89 -3.68 4.60
C ILE A 88 6.38 -2.86 3.42
N LEU A 89 7.28 -3.45 2.62
CA LEU A 89 7.68 -2.93 1.33
C LEU A 89 7.16 -3.87 0.24
N ARG A 90 6.43 -3.35 -0.74
CA ARG A 90 6.12 -4.06 -1.98
C ARG A 90 7.26 -3.82 -2.96
N LEU A 91 7.82 -4.88 -3.54
CA LEU A 91 8.98 -4.76 -4.42
C LEU A 91 9.13 -5.96 -5.35
N PRO A 92 9.83 -5.80 -6.49
CA PRO A 92 10.22 -6.92 -7.33
C PRO A 92 11.06 -7.94 -6.57
N ASN A 93 10.85 -9.23 -6.82
CA ASN A 93 11.55 -10.31 -6.13
C ASN A 93 13.09 -10.19 -6.21
N ARG A 94 13.61 -9.73 -7.35
CA ARG A 94 15.03 -9.44 -7.55
C ARG A 94 15.64 -8.45 -6.53
N ARG A 95 14.82 -7.62 -5.87
CA ARG A 95 15.25 -6.63 -4.86
C ARG A 95 15.10 -7.11 -3.43
N VAL A 96 14.56 -8.31 -3.19
CA VAL A 96 14.32 -8.84 -1.83
C VAL A 96 15.61 -8.97 -1.04
N GLU A 97 16.66 -9.52 -1.66
CA GLU A 97 17.96 -9.68 -1.01
C GLU A 97 18.58 -8.33 -0.64
N GLU A 98 18.58 -7.38 -1.57
CA GLU A 98 19.08 -6.02 -1.33
C GLU A 98 18.27 -5.29 -0.25
N ALA A 99 16.94 -5.43 -0.24
CA ALA A 99 16.08 -4.86 0.80
C ALA A 99 16.32 -5.49 2.18
N GLY A 100 16.86 -6.71 2.23
CA GLY A 100 17.30 -7.38 3.44
C GLY A 100 18.34 -6.60 4.25
N ALA A 101 19.05 -5.64 3.63
CA ALA A 101 19.97 -4.74 4.31
C ALA A 101 19.31 -3.92 5.43
N LEU A 102 17.98 -3.72 5.42
CA LEU A 102 17.24 -3.06 6.49
C LEU A 102 17.23 -3.85 7.80
N THR A 103 17.35 -5.18 7.76
CA THR A 103 17.28 -6.01 8.97
C THR A 103 18.43 -5.67 9.92
N GLY A 104 18.09 -5.35 11.17
CA GLY A 104 19.03 -4.96 12.22
C GLY A 104 19.33 -3.46 12.26
N GLN A 105 18.82 -2.66 11.31
CA GLN A 105 18.94 -1.22 11.36
C GLN A 105 17.94 -0.60 12.34
N THR A 106 18.27 0.59 12.81
CA THR A 106 17.36 1.47 13.54
C THR A 106 17.21 2.75 12.75
N LEU A 107 16.00 3.03 12.30
CA LEU A 107 15.67 4.25 11.56
C LEU A 107 15.13 5.31 12.53
N ASP A 108 15.44 6.58 12.26
CA ASP A 108 14.82 7.72 12.92
C ASP A 108 13.71 8.28 12.04
N ILE A 109 12.48 8.27 12.55
CA ILE A 109 11.28 8.73 11.85
C ILE A 109 10.77 9.96 12.60
N ASP A 110 11.26 11.14 12.21
CA ASP A 110 10.91 12.41 12.84
C ASP A 110 11.15 12.40 14.38
N GLY A 111 12.33 11.93 14.80
CA GLY A 111 12.68 11.76 16.21
C GLY A 111 12.15 10.48 16.88
N HIS A 112 11.39 9.64 16.14
CA HIS A 112 10.91 8.35 16.64
C HIS A 112 11.77 7.19 16.16
N SER A 113 12.35 6.45 17.11
CA SER A 113 13.18 5.28 16.82
C SER A 113 12.34 4.08 16.37
N LEU A 114 12.66 3.55 15.17
CA LEU A 114 12.06 2.37 14.55
C LEU A 114 13.14 1.31 14.35
N GLU A 115 13.21 0.33 15.25
CA GLU A 115 14.12 -0.83 15.12
C GLU A 115 13.52 -1.84 14.13
N ILE A 116 14.31 -2.23 13.11
CA ILE A 116 13.90 -3.18 12.08
C ILE A 116 14.48 -4.57 12.39
N GLY A 117 13.60 -5.56 12.47
CA GLY A 117 13.93 -6.96 12.72
C GLY A 117 13.99 -7.82 11.45
N LYS A 118 13.83 -9.13 11.65
CA LYS A 118 13.80 -10.12 10.56
C LYS A 118 12.62 -9.87 9.62
N SER A 119 12.84 -10.14 8.34
CA SER A 119 11.81 -10.09 7.30
C SER A 119 11.34 -11.48 6.87
N HIS A 120 10.20 -11.52 6.20
CA HIS A 120 9.72 -12.65 5.41
C HIS A 120 8.92 -12.14 4.21
N THR A 121 8.89 -12.92 3.14
CA THR A 121 8.15 -12.60 1.91
C THR A 121 6.71 -13.12 1.98
N ARG A 122 5.82 -12.46 1.25
CA ARG A 122 4.44 -12.88 1.04
C ARG A 122 4.01 -12.54 -0.37
N LEU A 123 3.43 -13.50 -1.08
CA LEU A 123 2.82 -13.27 -2.39
C LEU A 123 1.64 -12.30 -2.28
N LEU A 124 1.34 -11.63 -3.39
CA LEU A 124 0.18 -10.75 -3.49
C LEU A 124 -1.12 -11.53 -3.32
N ALA A 125 -2.18 -10.83 -2.91
CA ALA A 125 -3.41 -11.49 -2.50
C ALA A 125 -4.25 -11.92 -3.70
N MET A 126 -4.78 -13.14 -3.66
CA MET A 126 -5.85 -13.60 -4.55
C MET A 126 -7.18 -13.06 -4.06
N THR A 127 -7.60 -11.92 -4.61
CA THR A 127 -8.87 -11.26 -4.28
C THR A 127 -9.45 -10.64 -5.54
N THR A 128 -10.76 -10.45 -5.57
CA THR A 128 -11.45 -9.72 -6.65
C THR A 128 -11.77 -8.27 -6.26
N THR A 129 -11.40 -7.87 -5.04
CA THR A 129 -11.71 -6.55 -4.47
C THR A 129 -10.48 -5.98 -3.80
N LEU A 130 -10.08 -4.79 -4.26
CA LEU A 130 -8.92 -4.06 -3.78
C LEU A 130 -9.31 -2.66 -3.30
N TYR A 131 -8.52 -2.16 -2.37
CA TYR A 131 -8.69 -0.86 -1.76
C TYR A 131 -7.33 -0.14 -1.71
N CYS A 132 -7.28 1.06 -2.26
CA CYS A 132 -6.20 2.01 -2.08
C CYS A 132 -6.65 3.05 -1.05
N ARG A 133 -5.89 3.18 0.04
CA ARG A 133 -6.25 4.11 1.12
C ARG A 133 -5.98 5.57 0.73
N HIS A 134 -4.86 5.82 0.03
CA HIS A 134 -4.45 7.17 -0.37
C HIS A 134 -4.04 7.17 -1.83
N LEU A 135 -4.95 7.56 -2.71
CA LEU A 135 -4.64 7.88 -4.10
C LEU A 135 -4.60 9.41 -4.23
N ILE A 136 -3.56 9.94 -4.86
CA ILE A 136 -3.37 11.38 -5.00
C ILE A 136 -4.53 11.97 -5.80
N ALA A 137 -5.11 13.04 -5.26
CA ALA A 137 -6.17 13.81 -5.89
C ALA A 137 -5.66 15.22 -6.19
N VAL A 138 -6.13 15.81 -7.30
CA VAL A 138 -5.82 17.21 -7.60
C VAL A 138 -6.64 18.10 -6.67
N GLU A 139 -6.06 19.23 -6.26
CA GLU A 139 -6.76 20.23 -5.46
C GLU A 139 -8.01 20.73 -6.20
N ASP A 140 -9.10 20.97 -5.45
CA ASP A 140 -10.42 21.36 -5.96
C ASP A 140 -11.09 20.41 -6.98
N GLN A 141 -10.53 19.22 -7.19
CA GLN A 141 -11.12 18.22 -8.08
C GLN A 141 -12.41 17.63 -7.50
N SER A 142 -13.47 17.62 -8.31
CA SER A 142 -14.73 16.97 -7.96
C SER A 142 -14.56 15.45 -7.77
N GLU A 143 -15.51 14.82 -7.09
CA GLU A 143 -15.50 13.35 -6.96
C GLU A 143 -15.62 12.63 -8.31
N ASP A 144 -16.48 13.13 -9.20
CA ASP A 144 -16.70 12.55 -10.53
C ASP A 144 -15.44 12.65 -11.40
N GLU A 145 -14.75 13.79 -11.40
CA GLU A 145 -13.49 13.96 -12.13
C GLU A 145 -12.40 13.03 -11.58
N PHE A 146 -12.31 12.87 -10.26
CA PHE A 146 -11.36 11.95 -9.62
C PHE A 146 -11.64 10.50 -10.00
N LEU A 147 -12.91 10.09 -9.98
CA LEU A 147 -13.34 8.76 -10.40
C LEU A 147 -13.04 8.50 -11.87
N GLN A 148 -13.38 9.45 -12.73
CA GLN A 148 -13.13 9.36 -14.16
C GLN A 148 -11.63 9.20 -14.46
N HIS A 149 -10.78 10.02 -13.84
CA HIS A 149 -9.34 9.92 -13.99
C HIS A 149 -8.79 8.57 -13.47
N SER A 150 -9.29 8.10 -12.32
CA SER A 150 -8.90 6.80 -11.77
C SER A 150 -9.29 5.65 -12.70
N VAL A 151 -10.49 5.70 -13.28
CA VAL A 151 -10.97 4.73 -14.27
C VAL A 151 -10.13 4.75 -15.55
N GLU A 152 -9.69 5.92 -16.00
CA GLU A 152 -8.80 6.05 -17.16
C GLU A 152 -7.45 5.37 -16.91
N GLN A 153 -6.85 5.55 -15.73
CA GLN A 153 -5.61 4.87 -15.39
C GLN A 153 -5.79 3.34 -15.29
N LEU A 154 -6.88 2.86 -14.67
CA LEU A 154 -7.20 1.41 -14.64
C LEU A 154 -7.35 0.83 -16.05
N LYS A 155 -7.99 1.57 -16.97
CA LYS A 155 -8.12 1.18 -18.38
C LYS A 155 -6.80 1.24 -19.14
N ALA A 156 -5.91 2.18 -18.81
CA ALA A 156 -4.57 2.24 -19.40
C ALA A 156 -3.72 1.01 -19.03
N LEU A 157 -3.93 0.47 -17.84
CA LEU A 157 -3.40 -0.84 -17.40
C LEU A 157 -4.16 -2.04 -18.02
N LYS A 158 -5.20 -1.79 -18.82
CA LYS A 158 -6.05 -2.80 -19.50
C LYS A 158 -6.79 -3.74 -18.54
N LEU A 159 -7.09 -3.27 -17.33
CA LEU A 159 -7.76 -4.07 -16.30
C LEU A 159 -9.26 -4.19 -16.55
N ARG A 160 -9.82 -5.36 -16.28
CA ARG A 160 -11.27 -5.59 -16.25
C ARG A 160 -11.78 -5.44 -14.82
N PHE A 161 -12.85 -4.68 -14.63
CA PHE A 161 -13.46 -4.47 -13.32
C PHE A 161 -14.95 -4.17 -13.46
N LYS A 162 -15.71 -4.40 -12.39
CA LYS A 162 -17.17 -4.17 -12.40
C LYS A 162 -17.57 -2.86 -11.72
N LYS A 163 -16.81 -2.44 -10.70
CA LYS A 163 -17.17 -1.29 -9.87
C LYS A 163 -15.94 -0.57 -9.37
N VAL A 164 -16.02 0.77 -9.38
CA VAL A 164 -15.05 1.66 -8.76
C VAL A 164 -15.83 2.59 -7.83
N LEU A 165 -15.34 2.78 -6.61
CA LEU A 165 -15.93 3.67 -5.61
C LEU A 165 -14.88 4.61 -5.05
N CYS A 166 -15.20 5.90 -5.00
CA CYS A 166 -14.45 6.89 -4.27
C CYS A 166 -14.86 6.84 -2.80
N GLY A 167 -13.89 6.97 -1.91
CA GLY A 167 -14.12 7.03 -0.47
C GLY A 167 -13.69 8.37 0.12
N LYS A 168 -13.32 8.32 1.40
CA LYS A 168 -12.88 9.47 2.17
C LYS A 168 -11.63 10.11 1.58
N GLY A 169 -11.57 11.44 1.67
CA GLY A 169 -10.37 12.23 1.41
C GLY A 169 -9.55 12.47 2.68
N GLU A 170 -8.24 12.55 2.53
CA GLU A 170 -7.28 12.86 3.59
C GLU A 170 -6.20 13.81 3.07
N GLN A 171 -5.64 14.60 3.98
CA GLN A 171 -4.59 15.57 3.71
C GLN A 171 -3.28 15.10 4.36
N PHE A 172 -2.18 15.28 3.64
CA PHE A 172 -0.81 15.06 4.13
C PHE A 172 0.00 16.35 4.02
N ASP A 173 0.79 16.64 5.05
CA ASP A 173 1.72 17.75 5.08
C ASP A 173 3.07 17.27 4.51
N THR A 174 3.48 17.85 3.37
CA THR A 174 4.75 17.50 2.73
C THR A 174 5.67 18.72 2.67
N PRO A 175 6.99 18.55 2.52
CA PRO A 175 7.90 19.67 2.34
C PRO A 175 7.59 20.55 1.12
N ASP A 176 6.92 19.98 0.11
CA ASP A 176 6.55 20.67 -1.13
C ASP A 176 5.15 21.32 -1.05
N GLY A 177 4.48 21.20 0.10
CA GLY A 177 3.13 21.71 0.35
C GLY A 177 2.13 20.63 0.73
N THR A 178 0.87 21.00 0.76
CA THR A 178 -0.23 20.10 1.10
C THR A 178 -0.52 19.10 -0.03
N LEU A 179 -0.56 17.81 0.30
CA LEU A 179 -0.95 16.75 -0.63
C LEU A 179 -2.35 16.24 -0.29
N MET A 180 -3.26 16.34 -1.26
CA MET A 180 -4.63 15.84 -1.14
C MET A 180 -4.73 14.42 -1.67
N THR A 181 -5.44 13.55 -0.95
CA THR A 181 -5.67 12.17 -1.35
C THR A 181 -7.13 11.79 -1.19
N LYS A 182 -7.58 10.79 -1.95
CA LYS A 182 -8.86 10.10 -1.76
C LYS A 182 -8.63 8.60 -1.77
N SER A 183 -9.44 7.89 -1.00
CA SER A 183 -9.46 6.43 -1.06
C SER A 183 -10.23 5.93 -2.29
N LEU A 184 -9.83 4.78 -2.81
CA LEU A 184 -10.44 4.16 -3.98
C LEU A 184 -10.63 2.67 -3.76
N MET A 185 -11.84 2.17 -3.98
CA MET A 185 -12.14 0.73 -4.03
C MET A 185 -12.39 0.30 -5.46
N VAL A 186 -11.80 -0.81 -5.88
CA VAL A 186 -12.04 -1.45 -7.18
C VAL A 186 -12.50 -2.88 -6.92
N ALA A 187 -13.64 -3.26 -7.49
CA ALA A 187 -14.27 -4.56 -7.24
C ALA A 187 -14.71 -5.27 -8.52
N GLY A 188 -14.80 -6.61 -8.41
CA GLY A 188 -15.12 -7.48 -9.52
C GLY A 188 -13.97 -7.61 -10.53
N LEU A 189 -12.73 -7.53 -10.03
CA LEU A 189 -11.53 -7.80 -10.81
C LEU A 189 -11.36 -9.33 -10.97
N PRO A 190 -11.04 -9.81 -12.18
CA PRO A 190 -10.39 -11.11 -12.37
C PRO A 190 -9.09 -11.20 -11.56
N LEU A 191 -8.67 -12.42 -11.18
CA LEU A 191 -7.54 -12.60 -10.25
C LEU A 191 -6.20 -12.09 -10.81
N ASP A 192 -5.97 -12.29 -12.10
CA ASP A 192 -4.83 -11.76 -12.86
C ASP A 192 -4.81 -10.22 -12.87
N ASP A 193 -5.96 -9.59 -13.12
CA ASP A 193 -6.09 -8.13 -13.12
C ASP A 193 -5.93 -7.55 -11.71
N ALA A 194 -6.40 -8.27 -10.68
CA ALA A 194 -6.21 -7.89 -9.29
C ALA A 194 -4.75 -8.01 -8.84
N VAL A 195 -4.02 -9.03 -9.31
CA VAL A 195 -2.57 -9.09 -9.08
C VAL A 195 -1.89 -7.94 -9.80
N THR A 196 -2.18 -7.71 -11.08
CA THR A 196 -1.62 -6.60 -11.87
C THR A 196 -1.82 -5.25 -11.18
N LEU A 197 -3.04 -4.97 -10.66
CA LEU A 197 -3.30 -3.73 -9.93
C LEU A 197 -2.53 -3.63 -8.60
N GLN A 198 -2.27 -4.75 -7.93
CA GLN A 198 -1.40 -4.76 -6.75
C GLN A 198 0.07 -4.49 -7.12
N GLU A 199 0.56 -5.02 -8.25
CA GLU A 199 1.93 -4.81 -8.75
C GLU A 199 2.16 -3.37 -9.21
N GLU A 200 1.22 -2.83 -10.00
CA GLU A 200 1.35 -1.53 -10.66
C GLU A 200 0.84 -0.37 -9.80
N GLY A 201 -0.17 -0.58 -8.96
CA GLY A 201 -0.82 0.52 -8.26
C GLY A 201 -1.41 1.56 -9.22
N LEU A 202 -1.71 2.76 -8.72
CA LEU A 202 -2.13 3.91 -9.52
C LEU A 202 -1.47 5.20 -9.04
N GLY A 203 -1.23 6.14 -9.95
CA GLY A 203 -0.64 7.43 -9.62
C GLY A 203 0.82 7.37 -9.14
N PRO A 204 1.40 8.54 -8.79
CA PRO A 204 2.79 8.65 -8.38
C PRO A 204 2.99 8.36 -6.88
N LEU A 205 4.24 8.45 -6.42
CA LEU A 205 4.65 8.40 -5.01
C LEU A 205 4.34 7.07 -4.27
N ARG A 206 4.37 5.93 -4.98
CA ARG A 206 4.24 4.59 -4.38
C ARG A 206 5.28 4.31 -3.30
N THR A 207 6.51 4.73 -3.52
CA THR A 207 7.61 4.60 -2.55
C THR A 207 7.43 5.48 -1.31
N ARG A 208 6.39 6.33 -1.29
CA ARG A 208 5.99 7.18 -0.16
C ARG A 208 4.68 6.80 0.52
N GLY A 209 3.99 5.74 0.09
CA GLY A 209 2.71 5.35 0.71
C GLY A 209 1.46 5.50 -0.15
N PHE A 210 1.58 6.08 -1.34
CA PHE A 210 0.42 6.47 -2.15
C PHE A 210 0.18 5.51 -3.31
N GLY A 211 -1.08 5.33 -3.72
CA GLY A 211 -1.40 4.54 -4.91
C GLY A 211 -1.28 3.01 -4.75
N LEU A 212 -1.08 2.52 -3.53
CA LEU A 212 -0.93 1.08 -3.25
C LEU A 212 -2.26 0.40 -2.95
N PHE A 213 -2.56 -0.65 -3.70
CA PHE A 213 -3.78 -1.44 -3.55
C PHE A 213 -3.56 -2.65 -2.65
N ASN A 214 -4.50 -2.85 -1.74
CA ASN A 214 -4.52 -3.94 -0.77
C ASN A 214 -5.86 -4.68 -0.83
N PRO A 215 -5.88 -5.99 -0.52
CA PRO A 215 -7.14 -6.73 -0.39
C PRO A 215 -8.07 -6.05 0.61
N HIS A 216 -9.27 -5.70 0.15
CA HIS A 216 -10.29 -5.15 1.02
C HIS A 216 -10.83 -6.27 1.92
N LYS A 217 -10.61 -6.16 3.23
CA LYS A 217 -11.26 -7.04 4.20
C LYS A 217 -12.67 -6.51 4.43
N THR A 218 -13.67 -7.24 3.94
CA THR A 218 -15.03 -7.06 4.42
C THR A 218 -15.03 -7.39 5.92
N VAL A 219 -15.28 -6.38 6.75
CA VAL A 219 -15.47 -6.56 8.20
C VAL A 219 -16.79 -7.26 8.44
#